data_AF-A0A954IQ59-F1
#
_entry.id   AF-A0A954IQ59-F1
#
_cell.length_a   1.000
_cell.length_b   1.000
_cell.length_c   1.000
_cell.angle_alpha   90.00
_cell.angle_beta   90.00
_cell.angle_gamma   90.00
#
_symmetry.space_group_name_H-M   'P 1'
#
loop_
_entity.id
_entity.type
_entity.pdbx_description
1 polymer ?
#
loop_
_entity_poly.entity_id
_entity_poly.type
_entity_poly.pdbx_seq_one_letter_code
_entity_poly.pdbx_strand_id
1 'polypeptide(L)'
;PLVNNTDGFYPKVTWIPYPKTGQKNSACRAGVVDVETEKTQWIELPGDSRNHYLARMEWADSSQELLLQQLNREQNTNLVMLYDVGQRKLNLVITERDEAWVDVEDDLHLVNEGKRFVWISERDGWKHIYLVSRDGTKTTLASPGDFDVI
;
A
#
# COMPACT_ATOMS: atom_id res chain seq x y z
N PRO A 1 5.12 -14.52 24.10
CA PRO A 1 5.95 -13.64 24.95
C PRO A 1 7.41 -13.80 24.55
N LEU A 2 8.22 -12.77 24.75
CA LEU A 2 9.67 -12.86 24.67
C LEU A 2 10.22 -13.06 26.09
N VAL A 3 11.15 -13.98 26.27
CA VAL A 3 11.80 -14.23 27.56
C VAL A 3 13.25 -13.82 27.45
N ASN A 4 13.66 -12.86 28.27
CA ASN A 4 15.03 -12.43 28.39
C ASN A 4 15.71 -13.20 29.52
N ASN A 5 16.69 -14.04 29.19
CA ASN A 5 17.45 -14.86 30.13
C ASN A 5 18.90 -14.37 30.31
N THR A 6 19.29 -13.26 29.69
CA THR A 6 20.71 -12.84 29.57
C THR A 6 21.03 -11.57 30.33
N ASP A 7 20.07 -10.65 30.49
CA ASP A 7 20.34 -9.31 31.04
C ASP A 7 20.39 -9.27 32.58
N GLY A 8 20.16 -10.39 33.26
CA GLY A 8 20.23 -10.47 34.71
C GLY A 8 20.04 -11.89 35.26
N PHE A 9 20.20 -12.02 36.58
CA PHE A 9 20.12 -13.31 37.27
C PHE A 9 18.74 -13.98 37.22
N TYR A 10 17.68 -13.21 36.94
CA TYR A 10 16.31 -13.70 36.89
C TYR A 10 15.66 -13.38 35.54
N PRO A 11 15.04 -14.37 34.89
CA PRO A 11 14.35 -14.16 33.62
C PRO A 11 13.28 -13.07 33.71
N LYS A 12 13.17 -12.25 32.67
CA LYS A 12 12.10 -11.26 32.52
C LYS A 12 11.23 -11.60 31.31
N VAL A 13 9.92 -11.47 31.49
CA VAL A 13 8.93 -11.72 30.43
C VAL A 13 8.47 -10.39 29.84
N THR A 14 8.59 -10.23 28.53
CA THR A 14 8.02 -9.12 27.78
C THR A 14 6.84 -9.60 26.95
N TRP A 15 5.69 -8.98 27.15
CA TRP A 15 4.48 -9.25 26.39
C TRP A 15 4.40 -8.34 25.17
N ILE A 16 4.24 -8.95 24.00
CA ILE A 16 4.05 -8.25 22.74
C ILE A 16 2.75 -8.73 22.07
N PRO A 17 1.94 -7.82 21.50
CA PRO A 17 0.83 -8.21 20.65
C PRO A 17 1.40 -8.86 19.39
N TYR A 18 1.27 -10.17 19.28
CA TYR A 18 1.80 -10.94 18.16
C TYR A 18 0.70 -11.84 17.60
N PRO A 19 0.00 -11.42 16.53
CA PRO A 19 -1.01 -12.25 15.90
C PRO A 19 -0.31 -13.43 15.21
N LYS A 20 -0.54 -14.64 15.71
CA LYS A 20 -0.10 -15.85 15.00
C LYS A 20 -0.95 -16.05 13.74
N THR A 21 -0.47 -16.87 12.81
CA THR A 21 -1.23 -17.26 11.61
C THR A 21 -2.66 -17.67 11.97
N GLY A 22 -3.64 -17.12 11.25
CA GLY A 22 -5.07 -17.33 11.49
C GLY A 22 -5.68 -16.50 12.63
N GLN A 23 -4.89 -15.81 13.44
CA GLN A 23 -5.43 -14.93 14.49
C GLN A 23 -5.81 -13.54 13.96
N LYS A 24 -6.58 -12.81 14.76
CA LYS A 24 -7.05 -11.47 14.44
C LYS A 24 -5.89 -10.48 14.36
N ASN A 25 -5.75 -9.81 13.23
CA ASN A 25 -4.76 -8.76 13.03
C ASN A 25 -5.17 -7.46 13.73
N SER A 26 -4.20 -6.56 13.89
CA SER A 26 -4.43 -5.17 14.27
C SER A 26 -5.36 -4.48 13.27
N ALA A 27 -6.19 -3.55 13.77
CA ALA A 27 -6.97 -2.68 12.90
C ALA A 27 -6.08 -1.54 12.41
N CYS A 28 -6.07 -1.29 11.11
CA CYS A 28 -5.30 -0.20 10.50
C CYS A 28 -6.23 0.90 9.97
N ARG A 29 -5.77 2.15 10.05
CA ARG A 29 -6.44 3.34 9.50
C ARG A 29 -5.40 4.31 8.98
N ALA A 30 -5.75 5.07 7.94
CA ALA A 30 -4.93 6.16 7.42
C ALA A 30 -5.65 7.51 7.65
N GLY A 31 -4.87 8.57 7.81
CA GLY A 31 -5.39 9.92 7.98
C GLY A 31 -4.37 10.98 7.63
N VAL A 32 -4.86 12.16 7.25
CA VAL A 32 -4.05 13.35 6.99
C VAL A 32 -4.25 14.33 8.13
N VAL A 33 -3.16 14.82 8.71
CA VAL A 33 -3.19 15.82 9.79
C VAL A 33 -2.85 17.17 9.19
N ASP A 34 -3.72 18.14 9.41
CA ASP A 34 -3.42 19.54 9.15
C ASP A 34 -2.52 20.08 10.28
N VAL A 35 -1.35 20.60 9.91
CA VAL A 35 -0.31 20.99 10.89
C VAL A 35 -0.68 22.25 11.65
N GLU A 36 -1.44 23.17 11.05
CA GLU A 36 -1.81 24.44 11.69
C GLU A 36 -2.98 24.27 12.68
N THR A 37 -3.95 23.42 12.33
CA THR A 37 -5.19 23.23 13.09
C THR A 37 -5.18 21.96 13.96
N GLU A 38 -4.17 21.10 13.79
CA GLU A 38 -4.03 19.79 14.45
C GLU A 38 -5.20 18.83 14.17
N LYS A 39 -6.04 19.13 13.18
CA LYS A 39 -7.20 18.31 12.84
C LYS A 39 -6.78 17.14 11.96
N THR A 40 -7.17 15.94 12.38
CA THR A 40 -6.99 14.72 11.58
C THR A 40 -8.22 14.46 10.73
N GLN A 41 -8.01 14.38 9.42
CA GLN A 41 -8.96 13.86 8.45
C GLN A 41 -8.68 12.36 8.25
N TRP A 42 -9.57 11.51 8.77
CA TRP A 42 -9.48 10.07 8.57
C TRP A 42 -9.97 9.68 7.17
N ILE A 43 -9.27 8.75 6.53
CA ILE A 43 -9.60 8.23 5.21
C ILE A 43 -10.51 7.02 5.38
N GLU A 44 -11.68 7.04 4.74
CA GLU A 44 -12.58 5.89 4.68
C GLU A 44 -12.03 4.86 3.69
N LEU A 45 -11.47 3.78 4.24
CA LEU A 45 -10.89 2.68 3.47
C LEU A 45 -11.93 1.56 3.28
N PRO A 46 -11.96 0.88 2.12
CA PRO A 46 -12.89 -0.20 1.88
C PRO A 46 -12.57 -1.43 2.74
N GLY A 47 -13.61 -2.12 3.19
CA GLY A 47 -13.51 -3.41 3.89
C GLY A 47 -13.31 -3.31 5.41
N ASP A 48 -13.06 -4.45 6.04
CA ASP A 48 -12.78 -4.52 7.48
C ASP A 48 -11.31 -4.15 7.72
N SER A 49 -11.09 -3.11 8.54
CA SER A 49 -9.78 -2.60 9.01
C SER A 49 -8.79 -3.66 9.51
N ARG A 50 -9.25 -4.88 9.84
CA ARG A 50 -8.44 -5.99 10.35
C ARG A 50 -8.21 -7.11 9.34
N ASN A 51 -8.86 -7.05 8.19
CA ASN A 51 -8.79 -8.03 7.11
C ASN A 51 -8.16 -7.45 5.84
N HIS A 52 -7.32 -6.43 6.01
CA HIS A 52 -6.43 -5.91 4.99
C HIS A 52 -5.18 -5.32 5.67
N TYR A 53 -4.20 -4.96 4.86
CA TYR A 53 -3.00 -4.25 5.26
C TYR A 53 -2.91 -2.95 4.46
N LEU A 54 -2.42 -1.88 5.10
CA LEU A 54 -1.99 -0.67 4.41
C LEU A 54 -0.49 -0.78 4.24
N ALA A 55 -0.06 -1.28 3.09
CA ALA A 55 1.31 -1.69 2.86
C ALA A 55 2.22 -0.49 2.57
N ARG A 56 1.71 0.49 1.82
CA ARG A 56 2.40 1.73 1.47
C ARG A 56 1.47 2.92 1.45
N MET A 57 2.05 4.08 1.71
CA MET A 57 1.39 5.37 1.73
C MET A 57 2.42 6.46 1.45
N GLU A 58 2.16 7.30 0.47
CA GLU A 58 3.06 8.39 0.07
C GLU A 58 2.30 9.55 -0.57
N TRP A 59 2.91 10.74 -0.56
CA TRP A 59 2.35 11.89 -1.26
C TRP A 59 2.56 11.76 -2.78
N ALA A 60 1.50 11.95 -3.55
CA ALA A 60 1.54 11.86 -5.01
C ALA A 60 1.96 13.19 -5.63
N ASP A 61 3.25 13.55 -5.51
CA ASP A 61 3.89 14.75 -6.09
C ASP A 61 3.45 16.11 -5.46
N SER A 62 2.48 16.10 -4.55
CA SER A 62 2.01 17.30 -3.84
C SER A 62 1.33 16.95 -2.52
N SER A 63 0.99 17.97 -1.72
CA SER A 63 0.19 17.82 -0.49
C SER A 63 -1.32 17.65 -0.75
N GLN A 64 -1.75 17.54 -2.01
CA GLN A 64 -3.16 17.48 -2.38
C GLN A 64 -3.68 16.05 -2.54
N GLU A 65 -2.80 15.10 -2.89
CA GLU A 65 -3.19 13.73 -3.15
C GLU A 65 -2.22 12.75 -2.48
N LEU A 66 -2.78 11.72 -1.83
CA LEU A 66 -2.05 10.67 -1.15
C LEU A 66 -2.28 9.34 -1.86
N LEU A 67 -1.21 8.67 -2.27
CA LEU A 67 -1.30 7.31 -2.79
C LEU A 67 -1.31 6.31 -1.62
N LEU A 68 -2.13 5.28 -1.74
CA LEU A 68 -2.32 4.21 -0.77
C LEU A 68 -2.30 2.86 -1.48
N GLN A 69 -1.55 1.90 -0.94
CA GLN A 69 -1.60 0.50 -1.35
C GLN A 69 -2.25 -0.34 -0.24
N GLN A 70 -3.40 -0.95 -0.56
CA GLN A 70 -4.14 -1.80 0.35
C GLN A 70 -4.13 -3.24 -0.13
N LEU A 71 -3.39 -4.09 0.61
CA LEU A 71 -3.39 -5.54 0.39
C LEU A 71 -4.56 -6.19 1.11
N ASN A 72 -5.23 -7.15 0.47
CA ASN A 72 -6.16 -8.03 1.18
C ASN A 72 -5.41 -8.97 2.14
N ARG A 73 -6.15 -9.65 3.02
CA ARG A 73 -5.58 -10.54 4.04
C ARG A 73 -4.72 -11.68 3.46
N GLU A 74 -5.09 -12.16 2.28
CA GLU A 74 -4.37 -13.22 1.55
C GLU A 74 -3.11 -12.71 0.83
N GLN A 75 -2.96 -11.39 0.67
CA GLN A 75 -1.85 -10.74 -0.03
C GLN A 75 -1.74 -11.13 -1.51
N ASN A 76 -2.88 -11.42 -2.14
CA ASN A 76 -2.99 -11.74 -3.56
C ASN A 76 -3.77 -10.67 -4.35
N THR A 77 -4.21 -9.60 -3.68
CA THR A 77 -4.85 -8.45 -4.30
C THR A 77 -4.34 -7.17 -3.66
N ASN A 78 -3.81 -6.25 -4.48
CA ASN A 78 -3.38 -4.91 -4.06
C ASN A 78 -4.28 -3.86 -4.71
N LEU A 79 -4.96 -3.07 -3.89
CA LEU A 79 -5.71 -1.90 -4.35
C LEU A 79 -4.81 -0.68 -4.25
N VAL A 80 -4.46 -0.10 -5.38
CA VAL A 80 -3.72 1.15 -5.47
C VAL A 80 -4.72 2.29 -5.64
N MET A 81 -4.76 3.21 -4.68
CA MET A 81 -5.76 4.26 -4.59
C MET A 81 -5.11 5.62 -4.43
N LEU A 82 -5.75 6.67 -4.96
CA LEU A 82 -5.42 8.06 -4.69
C LEU A 82 -6.51 8.70 -3.84
N TYR A 83 -6.09 9.34 -2.77
CA TYR A 83 -6.94 10.11 -1.90
C TYR A 83 -6.73 11.61 -2.13
N ASP A 84 -7.73 12.29 -2.66
CA ASP A 84 -7.77 13.75 -2.74
C ASP A 84 -8.10 14.32 -1.37
N VAL A 85 -7.16 15.08 -0.80
CA VAL A 85 -7.27 15.66 0.55
C VAL A 85 -8.35 16.74 0.61
N GLY A 86 -8.46 17.58 -0.42
CA GLY A 86 -9.42 18.69 -0.46
C GLY A 86 -10.85 18.22 -0.68
N GLN A 87 -11.06 17.27 -1.60
CA GLN A 87 -12.35 16.67 -1.90
C GLN A 87 -12.75 15.57 -0.92
N ARG A 88 -11.81 15.07 -0.11
CA ARG A 88 -11.99 13.92 0.78
C ARG A 88 -12.43 12.66 0.04
N LYS A 89 -11.89 12.46 -1.16
CA LYS A 89 -12.34 11.42 -2.07
C LYS A 89 -11.25 10.40 -2.33
N LEU A 90 -11.54 9.14 -2.04
CA LEU A 90 -10.68 8.01 -2.38
C LEU A 90 -11.10 7.43 -3.74
N ASN A 91 -10.16 7.38 -4.69
CA ASN A 91 -10.37 6.83 -6.02
C ASN A 91 -9.44 5.63 -6.22
N LEU A 92 -9.99 4.53 -6.73
CA LEU A 92 -9.20 3.37 -7.16
C LEU A 92 -8.50 3.67 -8.49
N VAL A 93 -7.20 3.42 -8.56
CA VAL A 93 -6.38 3.64 -9.76
C VAL A 93 -6.00 2.32 -10.43
N ILE A 94 -5.48 1.37 -9.65
CA ILE A 94 -5.05 0.05 -10.13
C ILE A 94 -5.53 -1.02 -9.16
N THR A 95 -5.87 -2.19 -9.68
CA THR A 95 -5.99 -3.42 -8.89
C THR A 95 -4.98 -4.42 -9.44
N GLU A 96 -3.95 -4.73 -8.65
CA GLU A 96 -3.07 -5.87 -8.95
C GLU A 96 -3.65 -7.13 -8.35
N ARG A 97 -3.52 -8.24 -9.08
CA ARG A 97 -3.93 -9.57 -8.64
C ARG A 97 -2.96 -10.60 -9.16
N ASP A 98 -2.75 -11.61 -8.35
CA ASP A 98 -2.00 -12.80 -8.69
C ASP A 98 -2.65 -14.02 -8.02
N GLU A 99 -2.43 -15.23 -8.54
CA GLU A 99 -2.96 -16.45 -7.92
C GLU A 99 -2.21 -16.83 -6.64
N ALA A 100 -0.91 -16.50 -6.57
CA ALA A 100 -0.04 -16.79 -5.44
C ALA A 100 0.03 -15.59 -4.48
N TRP A 101 0.67 -14.49 -4.89
CA TRP A 101 0.77 -13.25 -4.12
C TRP A 101 1.13 -12.07 -5.03
N VAL A 102 0.85 -10.86 -4.56
CA VAL A 102 1.26 -9.63 -5.24
C VAL A 102 2.37 -8.93 -4.45
N ASP A 103 3.34 -8.38 -5.17
CA ASP A 103 4.33 -7.50 -4.58
C ASP A 103 3.78 -6.09 -4.37
N VAL A 104 4.39 -5.39 -3.41
CA VAL A 104 4.08 -4.01 -3.06
C VAL A 104 5.13 -3.13 -3.71
N GLU A 105 4.71 -2.10 -4.42
CA GLU A 105 5.65 -1.15 -5.04
C GLU A 105 6.19 -0.20 -3.97
N ASP A 106 7.51 -0.04 -3.88
CA ASP A 106 8.15 0.79 -2.87
C ASP A 106 8.40 2.22 -3.36
N ASP A 107 8.64 2.39 -4.66
CA ASP A 107 9.05 3.66 -5.26
C ASP A 107 8.06 4.07 -6.37
N LEU A 108 7.10 4.92 -6.02
CA LEU A 108 6.18 5.47 -7.01
C LEU A 108 6.82 6.61 -7.78
N HIS A 109 7.03 6.37 -9.07
CA HIS A 109 7.51 7.40 -9.97
C HIS A 109 6.38 8.02 -10.78
N LEU A 110 6.12 9.30 -10.52
CA LEU A 110 5.23 10.09 -11.34
C LEU A 110 5.98 10.67 -12.55
N VAL A 111 5.38 10.55 -13.73
CA VAL A 111 5.93 11.02 -15.00
C VAL A 111 4.90 11.83 -15.78
N ASN A 112 5.36 12.50 -16.83
CA ASN A 112 4.54 13.39 -17.67
C ASN A 112 3.81 14.46 -16.83
N GLU A 113 4.56 15.21 -16.03
CA GLU A 113 4.02 16.28 -15.16
C GLU A 113 2.96 15.75 -14.18
N GLY A 114 3.21 14.59 -13.56
CA GLY A 114 2.29 13.99 -12.60
C GLY A 114 1.08 13.27 -13.21
N LYS A 115 0.94 13.25 -14.55
CA LYS A 115 -0.25 12.67 -15.21
C LYS A 115 -0.25 11.15 -15.26
N ARG A 116 0.90 10.50 -15.00
CA ARG A 116 1.03 9.03 -15.03
C ARG A 116 1.94 8.52 -13.94
N PHE A 117 1.69 7.29 -13.52
CA PHE A 117 2.54 6.48 -12.67
C PHE A 117 3.34 5.50 -13.54
N VAL A 118 4.61 5.33 -13.20
CA VAL A 118 5.36 4.13 -13.55
C VAL A 118 4.98 3.06 -12.53
N TRP A 119 4.67 1.87 -13.01
CA TRP A 119 4.18 0.79 -12.19
C TRP A 119 4.78 -0.54 -12.65
N ILE A 120 5.29 -1.33 -11.73
CA ILE A 120 5.82 -2.66 -12.03
C ILE A 120 4.74 -3.69 -11.72
N SER A 121 4.49 -4.60 -12.66
CA SER A 121 3.46 -5.63 -12.50
C SER A 121 3.85 -6.89 -13.25
N GLU A 122 3.43 -8.03 -12.71
CA GLU A 122 3.60 -9.37 -13.29
C GLU A 122 2.32 -9.87 -14.00
N ARG A 123 1.35 -8.97 -14.22
CA ARG A 123 0.00 -9.32 -14.72
C ARG A 123 -0.04 -10.06 -16.07
N ASP A 124 1.02 -9.97 -16.87
CA ASP A 124 1.17 -10.67 -18.15
C ASP A 124 2.13 -11.86 -18.09
N GLY A 125 2.55 -12.27 -16.88
CA GLY A 125 3.44 -13.39 -16.62
C GLY A 125 4.92 -13.04 -16.59
N TRP A 126 5.28 -11.78 -16.81
CA TRP A 126 6.63 -11.24 -16.72
C TRP A 126 6.62 -9.96 -15.89
N LYS A 127 7.68 -9.70 -15.13
CA LYS A 127 7.87 -8.44 -14.43
C LYS A 127 8.12 -7.34 -15.45
N HIS A 128 7.11 -6.52 -15.70
CA HIS A 128 7.16 -5.47 -16.71
C HIS A 128 6.80 -4.09 -16.15
N ILE A 129 7.25 -3.05 -16.86
CA ILE A 129 6.92 -1.66 -16.59
C ILE A 129 5.65 -1.28 -17.33
N TYR A 130 4.72 -0.70 -16.59
CA TYR A 130 3.47 -0.14 -17.05
C TYR A 130 3.42 1.36 -16.77
N LEU A 131 2.86 2.11 -17.71
CA LEU A 131 2.49 3.50 -17.52
C LEU A 131 0.99 3.57 -17.28
N VAL A 132 0.59 3.94 -16.07
CA VAL A 132 -0.81 4.06 -15.67
C VAL A 132 -1.20 5.52 -15.56
N SER A 133 -2.32 5.93 -16.16
CA SER A 133 -2.84 7.29 -16.01
C SER A 133 -3.24 7.57 -14.57
N ARG A 134 -3.13 8.83 -14.15
CA ARG A 134 -3.42 9.23 -12.76
C ARG A 134 -4.83 8.86 -12.30
N ASP A 135 -5.78 8.87 -13.23
CA ASP A 135 -7.19 8.50 -13.02
C ASP A 135 -7.48 6.99 -13.17
N GLY A 136 -6.45 6.17 -13.45
CA GLY A 136 -6.56 4.73 -13.65
C GLY A 136 -7.21 4.30 -14.98
N THR A 137 -7.63 5.23 -15.83
CA THR A 137 -8.40 4.91 -17.05
C THR A 137 -7.58 4.28 -18.17
N LYS A 138 -6.26 4.49 -18.17
CA LYS A 138 -5.36 3.99 -19.21
C LYS A 138 -4.12 3.37 -18.60
N THR A 139 -3.85 2.12 -18.96
CA THR A 139 -2.60 1.42 -18.68
C THR A 139 -1.90 1.11 -20.01
N THR A 140 -0.60 1.36 -20.11
CA THR A 140 0.21 1.10 -21.32
C THR A 140 1.45 0.30 -20.93
N LEU A 141 1.68 -0.85 -21.57
CA LEU A 141 2.91 -1.63 -21.41
C LEU A 141 4.09 -0.86 -22.04
N ALA A 142 5.12 -0.58 -21.24
CA ALA A 142 6.28 0.21 -21.65
C ALA A 142 7.52 -0.66 -21.97
N SER A 143 7.56 -1.89 -21.46
CA SER A 143 8.64 -2.85 -21.69
C SER A 143 8.12 -4.17 -22.26
N PRO A 144 7.64 -4.21 -23.52
CA PRO A 144 7.10 -5.45 -24.09
C PRO A 144 8.21 -6.47 -24.39
N GLY A 145 7.93 -7.74 -24.11
CA GLY A 145 8.78 -8.88 -24.49
C GLY A 145 8.51 -10.11 -23.63
N ASP A 146 9.33 -11.15 -23.81
CA ASP A 146 9.31 -12.35 -22.98
C ASP A 146 10.49 -12.31 -21.99
N PHE A 147 10.52 -11.31 -21.11
CA PHE A 147 11.61 -11.12 -20.15
C PHE A 147 11.17 -10.30 -18.93
N ASP A 148 11.83 -10.51 -17.79
CA ASP A 148 11.68 -9.65 -16.62
C ASP A 148 12.56 -8.40 -16.72
N VAL A 149 12.03 -7.25 -16.30
CA VAL A 149 12.85 -6.06 -16.00
C VAL A 149 13.56 -6.26 -14.66
N ILE A 150 14.85 -5.91 -14.61
CA ILE A 150 15.74 -6.03 -13.43
C ILE A 150 16.19 -4.65 -12.97
#